data_AF-A0A929V985-F1
#
_entry.id   AF-A0A929V985-F1
#
_cell.length_a   1.000
_cell.length_b   1.000
_cell.length_c   1.000
_cell.angle_alpha   90.00
_cell.angle_beta   90.00
_cell.angle_gamma   90.00
#
_symmetry.space_group_name_H-M   'P 1'
#
loop_
_entity.id
_entity.type
_entity.pdbx_description
1 polymer ?
#
loop_
_entity_poly.entity_id
_entity_poly.type
_entity_poly.pdbx_seq_one_letter_code
_entity_poly.pdbx_strand_id
1 'polypeptide(L)' 'MKIHEMNLQPKYFDFIKDGTKRIELRLYDEKRRSIQLGDIIEFAKSDDEKFKA' A
#
# COMPACT_ATOMS: atom_id res chain seq x y z
N MET A 1 -7.34 14.55 -7.66
CA MET A 1 -6.29 14.34 -6.65
C MET A 1 -6.95 14.05 -5.32
N LYS A 2 -7.10 12.77 -5.01
CA LYS A 2 -7.60 12.24 -3.73
C LYS A 2 -6.46 11.55 -2.98
N ILE A 3 -6.59 11.48 -1.66
CA ILE A 3 -5.70 10.70 -0.80
C ILE A 3 -6.39 9.38 -0.49
N HIS A 4 -5.68 8.29 -0.71
CA HIS A 4 -6.14 6.93 -0.42
C HIS A 4 -5.31 6.33 0.69
N GLU A 5 -5.93 6.09 1.84
CA GLU A 5 -5.26 5.49 2.98
C GLU A 5 -5.26 3.96 2.91
N MET A 6 -4.08 3.38 3.12
CA MET A 6 -3.87 1.94 3.12
C MET A 6 -2.90 1.50 4.21
N ASN A 7 -3.14 0.31 4.76
CA ASN A 7 -2.19 -0.32 5.67
C ASN A 7 -1.25 -1.25 4.89
N LEU A 8 0.02 -1.27 5.31
CA LEU A 8 1.03 -2.20 4.87
C LEU A 8 1.63 -2.93 6.06
N GLN A 9 1.90 -4.21 5.86
CA GLN A 9 2.68 -4.97 6.82
C GLN A 9 4.09 -4.38 6.93
N PRO A 10 4.74 -4.48 8.11
CA PRO A 10 6.04 -3.87 8.35
C PRO A 10 7.09 -4.11 7.27
N LYS A 11 7.26 -5.37 6.86
CA LYS A 11 8.20 -5.78 5.81
C LYS A 11 7.98 -5.05 4.49
N TYR A 12 6.73 -4.92 4.04
CA TYR A 12 6.43 -4.25 2.76
C TYR A 12 6.48 -2.74 2.87
N PHE A 13 6.13 -2.19 4.03
CA PHE A 13 6.29 -0.77 4.32
C PHE A 13 7.77 -0.38 4.22
N ASP A 14 8.66 -1.17 4.84
CA ASP A 14 10.10 -0.93 4.81
C ASP A 14 10.65 -1.04 3.37
N PHE A 15 10.15 -1.96 2.53
CA PHE A 15 10.54 -2.01 1.11
C PHE A 15 10.14 -0.78 0.29
N ILE A 16 9.00 -0.16 0.57
CA ILE A 16 8.61 1.11 -0.07
C ILE A 16 9.49 2.25 0.45
N LYS A 17 9.68 2.32 1.77
CA LYS A 17 10.52 3.32 2.43
C LYS A 17 11.96 3.29 1.90
N ASP A 18 12.51 2.11 1.69
CA ASP A 18 13.86 1.89 1.18
C ASP A 18 13.94 2.01 -0.36
N GLY A 19 12.81 2.21 -1.05
CA GLY A 19 12.76 2.33 -2.51
C GLY A 19 13.05 1.05 -3.28
N THR A 20 13.09 -0.10 -2.60
CA THR A 20 13.39 -1.40 -3.22
C THR A 20 12.15 -2.03 -3.88
N LYS A 21 10.95 -1.62 -3.48
CA LYS A 21 9.68 -2.06 -4.06
C LYS A 21 9.28 -1.24 -5.27
N ARG A 22 9.35 -1.86 -6.46
CA ARG A 22 9.02 -1.22 -7.74
C ARG A 22 7.57 -1.39 -8.20
N ILE A 23 6.90 -2.45 -7.74
CA ILE A 23 5.52 -2.77 -8.14
C ILE A 23 4.70 -3.08 -6.89
N GLU A 24 3.54 -2.43 -6.75
CA GLU A 24 2.53 -2.72 -5.75
C GLU A 24 1.29 -3.29 -6.41
N LEU A 25 0.88 -4.49 -5.97
CA LEU A 25 -0.27 -5.21 -6.49
C LEU A 25 -1.38 -5.22 -5.45
N ARG A 26 -2.62 -4.98 -5.87
CA ARG A 26 -3.81 -5.01 -5.02
C ARG A 26 -4.96 -5.65 -5.77
N LEU A 27 -5.92 -6.20 -5.02
CA LEU A 27 -7.19 -6.64 -5.58
C LEU A 27 -7.93 -5.45 -6.18
N TYR A 28 -8.55 -5.66 -7.34
CA TYR A 28 -9.38 -4.66 -8.01
C TYR A 28 -10.79 -4.62 -7.39
N ASP A 29 -10.84 -4.31 -6.10
CA ASP A 29 -12.08 -4.11 -5.34
C ASP A 29 -12.69 -2.72 -5.59
N GLU A 30 -13.92 -2.48 -5.12
CA GLU A 30 -14.62 -1.21 -5.31
C GLU A 30 -13.85 0.01 -4.76
N LYS A 31 -13.10 -0.18 -3.66
CA LYS A 31 -12.28 0.88 -3.06
C LYS A 31 -11.11 1.24 -3.99
N ARG A 32 -10.37 0.25 -4.49
CA ARG A 32 -9.15 0.45 -5.32
C ARG A 32 -9.51 0.81 -6.76
N ARG A 33 -10.69 0.41 -7.24
CA ARG A 33 -11.23 0.82 -8.54
C ARG A 33 -11.40 2.33 -8.69
N SER A 34 -11.52 3.07 -7.58
CA SER A 34 -11.64 4.52 -7.59
C SER A 34 -10.31 5.28 -7.74
N ILE A 35 -9.17 4.59 -7.67
CA ILE A 35 -7.83 5.20 -7.76
C ILE A 35 -7.57 5.64 -9.20
N GLN A 36 -7.14 6.89 -9.37
CA GLN A 36 -6.78 7.44 -10.68
C GLN A 36 -5.33 7.96 -10.70
N LEU A 37 -4.78 8.15 -11.90
CA LEU A 37 -3.46 8.75 -12.07
C LEU A 37 -3.42 10.15 -11.44
N GLY A 38 -2.36 10.42 -10.68
CA GLY A 38 -2.17 11.68 -9.95
C GLY A 38 -2.80 11.72 -8.55
N ASP A 39 -3.49 10.67 -8.11
CA ASP A 39 -3.88 10.53 -6.71
C ASP A 39 -2.67 10.17 -5.83
N ILE A 40 -2.79 10.46 -4.53
CA ILE A 40 -1.79 10.11 -3.51
C ILE A 40 -2.27 8.87 -2.76
N ILE A 41 -1.37 7.95 -2.50
CA ILE A 41 -1.60 6.81 -1.61
C ILE A 41 -0.76 7.03 -0.35
N GLU A 42 -1.42 7.10 0.80
CA GLU A 42 -0.75 7.18 2.09
C GLU A 42 -0.73 5.79 2.73
N PHE A 43 0.48 5.30 2.99
CA PHE A 43 0.67 4.03 3.66
C PHE A 43 0.92 4.24 5.14
N ALA A 44 0.20 3.50 5.98
CA ALA A 44 0.52 3.34 7.39
C ALA A 44 1.17 1.96 7.62
N LYS A 45 2.21 1.94 8.46
CA LYS A 45 2.84 0.71 8.92
C LYS A 45 1.88 0.04 9.91
N SER A 46 1.42 -1.17 9.62
CA SER A 46 0.57 -1.90 10.55
C SER A 46 1.38 -2.45 11.71
N ASP A 47 0.81 -2.45 12.92
CA ASP A 47 1.43 -3.06 14.10
C ASP A 47 1.41 -4.60 14.07
N ASP A 48 0.68 -5.20 13.12
CA ASP A 48 0.43 -6.63 13.03
C ASP A 48 1.39 -7.29 12.02
N GLU A 49 2.44 -7.97 12.51
CA GLU A 49 3.31 -8.84 11.70
C GLU A 49 2.67 -10.21 11.49
N LYS A 50 1.59 -10.28 10.70
CA LYS A 50 1.02 -11.58 10.29
C LYS A 50 1.59 -12.00 8.95
N PHE A 51 2.81 -12.54 8.96
CA PHE A 51 3.33 -13.34 7.87
C PHE A 51 3.03 -14.82 8.18
N LYS A 52 2.02 -15.40 7.53
CA LYS A 52 1.92 -16.86 7.39
C LYS A 52 2.20 -17.18 5.93
N ALA A 53 3.28 -17.92 5.72
CA ALA A 53 3.68 -18.46 4.42
C ALA A 53 2.60 -19.40 3.87
#